data_AF-A0A2E9TX33-F1
#
_entry.id   AF-A0A2E9TX33-F1
#
_cell.length_a   1.000
_cell.length_b   1.000
_cell.length_c   1.000
_cell.angle_alpha   90.00
_cell.angle_beta   90.00
_cell.angle_gamma   90.00
#
_symmetry.space_group_name_H-M   'P 1'
#
loop_
_entity.id
_entity.type
_entity.pdbx_description
1 polymer ?
#
loop_
_entity_poly.entity_id
_entity_poly.type
_entity_poly.pdbx_seq_one_letter_code
_entity_poly.pdbx_strand_id
1 'polypeptide(L)'
;MKGTTVIWENLDPFDHTVTSERGVFDSGRFSSGKKFEFNFSELGTFGYICTIHSNMDGFVTVYEEGSPTPVPTVVGDQKMSPGYSY
;
A
#
# COMPACT_ATOMS: atom_id res chain seq x y z
N MET A 1 12.37 -2.62 4.78
CA MET A 1 13.12 -2.14 5.97
C MET A 1 13.23 -0.63 5.87
N LYS A 2 13.64 0.05 6.95
CA LYS A 2 13.95 1.49 6.88
C LYS A 2 14.99 1.76 5.79
N GLY A 3 14.79 2.83 5.02
CA GLY A 3 15.61 3.20 3.87
C GLY A 3 15.33 2.40 2.60
N THR A 4 14.37 1.47 2.61
CA THR A 4 13.97 0.73 1.39
C THR A 4 13.08 1.60 0.50
N THR A 5 13.36 1.57 -0.81
CA THR A 5 12.45 2.12 -1.83
C THR A 5 11.44 1.07 -2.25
N VAL A 6 10.16 1.43 -2.23
CA VAL A 6 9.08 0.62 -2.81
C VAL A 6 8.72 1.21 -4.17
N ILE A 7 8.53 0.32 -5.14
CA ILE A 7 8.13 0.66 -6.52
C ILE A 7 6.77 0.04 -6.76
N TRP A 8 5.79 0.87 -7.10
CA TRP A 8 4.50 0.44 -7.63
C TRP A 8 4.53 0.56 -9.14
N GLU A 9 4.02 -0.46 -9.83
CA GLU A 9 3.82 -0.46 -11.27
C GLU A 9 2.35 -0.73 -11.56
N ASN A 10 1.74 0.12 -12.38
CA ASN A 10 0.36 -0.10 -12.81
C ASN A 10 0.36 -1.08 -13.98
N LEU A 11 -0.01 -2.33 -13.72
CA LEU A 11 -0.16 -3.37 -14.74
C LEU A 11 -1.59 -3.51 -15.27
N ASP A 12 -2.52 -2.72 -14.72
CA ASP A 12 -3.91 -2.69 -15.12
C ASP A 12 -4.10 -1.73 -16.32
N PRO A 13 -5.11 -1.93 -17.20
CA PRO A 13 -5.45 -0.97 -18.25
C PRO A 13 -6.06 0.35 -17.74
N PHE A 14 -6.55 0.41 -16.51
CA PHE A 14 -7.14 1.61 -15.90
C PHE A 14 -6.09 2.45 -15.16
N ASP A 15 -6.40 3.72 -14.94
CA ASP A 15 -5.50 4.61 -14.20
C ASP A 15 -5.69 4.44 -12.70
N HIS A 16 -4.59 4.51 -11.95
CA HIS A 16 -4.58 4.33 -10.50
C HIS A 16 -3.81 5.44 -9.78
N THR A 17 -3.99 5.50 -8.46
CA THR A 17 -3.11 6.26 -7.55
C THR A 17 -2.64 5.35 -6.42
N VAL A 18 -1.54 5.76 -5.79
CA VAL A 18 -1.02 5.24 -4.53
C VAL A 18 -0.87 6.46 -3.64
N THR A 19 -1.94 6.74 -2.87
CA THR A 19 -2.06 7.97 -2.09
C THR A 19 -2.13 7.63 -0.61
N SER A 20 -1.19 8.14 0.19
CA SER A 20 -1.15 7.90 1.63
C SER A 20 -2.37 8.50 2.32
N GLU A 21 -2.99 7.73 3.23
CA GLU A 21 -4.10 8.22 4.07
C GLU A 21 -3.69 9.37 4.98
N ARG A 22 -2.39 9.49 5.28
CA ARG A 22 -1.82 10.50 6.17
C ARG A 22 -1.02 11.57 5.42
N GLY A 23 -1.07 11.59 4.08
CA GLY A 23 -0.38 12.58 3.26
C GLY A 23 1.14 12.44 3.23
N VAL A 24 1.68 11.26 3.56
CA VAL A 24 3.15 11.00 3.55
C VAL A 24 3.70 10.92 2.12
N PHE A 25 2.91 10.39 1.20
CA PHE A 25 3.23 10.28 -0.22
C PHE A 25 1.96 10.33 -1.05
N ASP A 26 2.11 10.76 -2.31
CA ASP A 26 1.07 10.72 -3.32
C ASP A 26 1.72 10.52 -4.69
N SER A 27 1.34 9.45 -5.39
CA SER A 27 1.81 9.19 -6.75
C SER A 27 1.22 10.16 -7.78
N GLY A 28 0.10 10.81 -7.44
CA GLY A 28 -0.82 11.33 -8.44
C GLY A 28 -1.41 10.19 -9.29
N ARG A 29 -2.15 10.56 -10.34
CA ARG A 29 -2.70 9.60 -11.30
C ARG A 29 -1.59 9.05 -12.21
N PHE A 30 -1.48 7.73 -12.31
CA PHE A 30 -0.53 7.09 -13.22
C PHE A 30 -1.18 5.94 -14.01
N SER A 31 -0.89 5.94 -15.31
CA SER A 31 -1.50 5.05 -16.30
C SER A 31 -0.82 3.69 -16.41
N SER A 32 -1.42 2.79 -17.20
CA SER A 32 -0.85 1.47 -17.51
C SER A 32 0.63 1.56 -17.93
N GLY A 33 1.45 0.67 -17.37
CA GLY A 33 2.90 0.58 -17.56
C GLY A 33 3.72 1.67 -16.88
N LYS A 34 3.10 2.61 -16.15
CA LYS A 34 3.82 3.64 -15.39
C LYS A 34 4.15 3.18 -13.98
N LYS A 35 5.20 3.79 -13.43
CA LYS A 35 5.74 3.48 -12.11
C LYS A 35 5.71 4.69 -11.20
N PHE A 36 5.51 4.43 -9.93
CA PHE A 36 5.70 5.37 -8.83
C PHE A 36 6.65 4.75 -7.82
N GLU A 37 7.56 5.55 -7.27
CA GLU A 37 8.57 5.10 -6.32
C GLU A 37 8.58 6.00 -5.09
N PHE A 38 8.71 5.40 -3.91
CA PHE A 38 8.85 6.13 -2.66
C PHE A 38 9.84 5.45 -1.72
N ASN A 39 10.76 6.24 -1.16
CA ASN A 39 11.72 5.77 -0.15
C ASN A 39 11.14 5.91 1.25
N PHE A 40 11.06 4.80 1.98
CA PHE A 40 10.55 4.79 3.35
C PHE A 40 11.69 4.92 4.37
N SER A 41 11.97 6.16 4.80
CA SER A 41 13.00 6.45 5.80
C SER A 41 12.52 6.40 7.25
N GLU A 42 11.21 6.22 7.49
CA GLU A 42 10.61 6.19 8.82
C GLU A 42 10.00 4.81 9.12
N LEU A 43 10.14 4.37 10.37
CA LEU A 43 9.51 3.14 10.85
C LEU A 43 8.00 3.35 11.01
N GLY A 44 7.23 2.29 10.79
CA GLY A 44 5.79 2.30 11.04
C GLY A 44 4.98 1.62 9.96
N THR A 45 3.67 1.76 10.05
CA THR A 45 2.71 1.26 9.05
C THR A 45 2.07 2.43 8.33
N PHE A 46 2.16 2.42 7.00
CA PHE A 46 1.68 3.46 6.11
C PHE A 46 0.53 2.91 5.28
N GLY A 47 -0.70 3.27 5.65
CA GLY A 47 -1.89 3.00 4.85
C GLY A 47 -1.94 3.88 3.60
N TYR A 48 -2.42 3.32 2.50
CA TYR A 48 -2.64 4.03 1.24
C TYR A 48 -3.91 3.55 0.55
N ILE A 49 -4.48 4.42 -0.28
CA ILE A 49 -5.67 4.17 -1.09
C ILE A 49 -5.42 4.56 -2.55
N CYS A 50 -6.25 4.04 -3.45
CA CYS A 50 -6.48 4.64 -4.76
C CYS A 50 -7.62 5.65 -4.65
N THR A 51 -7.41 6.90 -5.04
CA THR A 51 -8.46 7.93 -4.99
C THR A 51 -9.49 7.80 -6.11
N ILE A 52 -9.25 6.91 -7.09
CA ILE A 52 -10.14 6.65 -8.23
C ILE A 52 -11.08 5.48 -7.93
N HIS A 53 -10.60 4.46 -7.21
CA HIS A 53 -11.31 3.21 -6.97
C HIS A 53 -11.42 2.97 -5.46
N SER A 54 -12.61 3.15 -4.90
CA SER A 54 -12.85 3.13 -3.44
C SER A 54 -12.51 1.81 -2.74
N ASN A 55 -12.39 0.72 -3.50
CA ASN A 55 -12.15 -0.63 -2.97
C ASN A 55 -10.68 -1.04 -3.07
N MET A 56 -9.78 -0.09 -3.32
CA MET A 56 -8.33 -0.33 -3.40
C MET A 56 -7.62 0.39 -2.27
N ASP A 57 -7.28 -0.38 -1.25
CA ASP A 57 -6.46 0.02 -0.12
C ASP A 57 -5.30 -0.96 0.10
N GLY A 58 -4.30 -0.53 0.83
CA GLY A 58 -3.17 -1.35 1.23
C GLY A 58 -2.31 -0.68 2.28
N PHE A 59 -1.28 -1.40 2.74
CA PHE A 59 -0.35 -0.89 3.73
C PHE A 59 1.09 -1.28 3.43
N VAL A 60 2.03 -0.40 3.76
CA VAL A 60 3.47 -0.70 3.81
C VAL A 60 3.91 -0.68 5.26
N THR A 61 4.50 -1.76 5.75
CA THR A 61 5.11 -1.81 7.09
C THR A 61 6.62 -1.72 6.97
N VAL A 62 7.20 -0.72 7.65
CA VAL A 62 8.62 -0.41 7.68
C VAL A 62 9.16 -0.71 9.07
N TYR A 63 10.15 -1.58 9.10
CA TYR A 63 10.82 -2.07 10.31
C TYR A 63 12.33 -1.93 10.16
N GLU A 64 13.06 -2.01 11.28
CA GLU A 64 14.52 -2.00 11.27
C GLU A 64 15.08 -3.28 10.67
N GLU A 65 16.21 -3.17 9.97
CA GLU A 65 16.92 -4.33 9.45
C GLU A 65 17.32 -5.28 10.59
N GLY A 66 17.10 -6.58 10.40
CA GLY A 66 17.36 -7.60 11.42
C GLY A 66 16.31 -7.72 12.53
N SER A 67 15.27 -6.87 12.55
CA SER A 67 14.10 -7.11 13.39
C SER A 67 13.31 -8.32 12.87
N PRO A 68 12.73 -9.18 13.73
CA PRO A 68 11.73 -10.14 13.26
C PRO A 68 10.66 -9.38 12.49
N THR A 69 10.28 -9.89 11.31
CA THR A 69 9.27 -9.27 10.46
C THR A 69 8.05 -8.97 11.32
N PRO A 70 7.54 -7.73 11.35
CA PRO A 70 6.27 -7.45 11.98
C PRO A 70 5.21 -8.25 11.21
N VAL A 71 4.81 -9.40 11.77
CA VAL A 71 3.64 -10.13 11.31
C VAL A 71 2.48 -9.15 11.50
N PRO A 72 1.71 -8.82 10.45
CA PRO A 72 0.49 -8.05 10.64
C PRO A 72 -0.34 -8.82 11.67
N THR A 73 -0.42 -8.28 12.88
CA THR A 73 -1.24 -8.87 13.93
C THR A 73 -2.66 -8.56 13.52
N VAL A 74 -3.35 -9.54 12.95
CA VAL A 74 -4.80 -9.49 12.79
C VAL A 74 -5.35 -9.50 14.22
N VAL A 75 -5.55 -8.32 14.80
CA VAL A 75 -6.25 -8.16 16.06
C VAL A 75 -7.74 -8.40 15.75
N GLY A 76 -8.19 -9.62 16.03
CA GLY A 76 -9.58 -10.01 16.33
C GLY A 76 -10.74 -9.43 15.50
N ASP A 77 -11.39 -10.32 14.75
CA ASP A 77 -12.85 -10.34 14.58
C ASP A 77 -13.52 -9.14 13.88
N GLN A 78 -13.24 -8.96 12.59
CA GLN A 78 -14.33 -8.71 11.64
C GLN A 78 -14.39 -9.85 10.62
N LYS A 79 -15.44 -10.65 10.78
CA LYS A 79 -15.93 -11.65 9.82
C LYS A 79 -16.09 -11.01 8.43
N MET A 80 -15.03 -11.03 7.63
CA MET A 80 -15.13 -10.93 6.19
C MET A 80 -15.36 -12.35 5.68
N SER A 81 -16.64 -12.72 5.56
CA SER A 81 -17.04 -13.97 4.92
C SER A 81 -16.50 -14.04 3.49
N PRO A 82 -16.14 -15.22 2.96
CA PRO A 82 -15.79 -15.36 1.56
C PRO A 82 -17.07 -15.25 0.74
N GLY A 83 -17.37 -14.05 0.25
CA GLY A 83 -18.46 -13.80 -0.68
C GLY A 83 -17.95 -13.81 -2.12
N TYR A 84 -17.68 -15.00 -2.67
CA TYR A 84 -17.75 -15.17 -4.12
C TYR A 84 -19.23 -15.09 -4.50
N SER A 85 -19.60 -14.23 -5.45
CA SER A 85 -20.90 -14.29 -6.16
C SER A 85 -20.83 -13.48 -7.46
N TYR A 86 -20.75 -14.24 -8.56
CA TYR A 86 -20.96 -13.93 -10.00
C TYR A 86 -20.12 -12.84 -10.67
#